data_AF-A0A392S2T8-F1
#
_entry.id   AF-A0A392S2T8-F1
#
_cell.length_a   1.000
_cell.length_b   1.000
_cell.length_c   1.000
_cell.angle_alpha   90.00
_cell.angle_beta   90.00
_cell.angle_gamma   90.00
#
_symmetry.space_group_name_H-M   'P 1'
#
loop_
_entity.id
_entity.type
_entity.pdbx_description
1 polymer ?
#
loop_
_entity_poly.entity_id
_entity_poly.type
_entity_poly.pdbx_seq_one_letter_code
_entity_poly.pdbx_strand_id
1 'polypeptide(L)'
;MELLDTPKGLILHQAKYATEIFRKFEMLDCNSSVTPADTRLKLEVDETSDTVDSTMFRQLISSLRYLCQTRPDISYAIGYVN
;
A
#
# COMPACT_ATOMS: atom_id res chain seq x y z
N MET A 1 -3.15 0.68 14.21
CA MET A 1 -3.11 2.13 14.51
C MET A 1 -2.48 2.33 15.86
N GLU A 2 -1.59 3.31 15.96
CA GLU A 2 -0.85 3.60 17.18
C GLU A 2 -0.85 5.12 17.38
N LEU A 3 -1.01 5.58 18.62
CA LEU A 3 -0.94 6.98 19.00
C LEU A 3 0.44 7.28 19.58
N LEU A 4 1.10 8.32 19.08
CA LEU A 4 2.33 8.85 19.64
C LEU A 4 2.03 10.17 20.31
N ASP A 5 2.38 10.28 21.59
CA ASP A 5 2.41 11.55 22.28
C ASP A 5 3.68 12.30 21.90
N THR A 6 3.52 13.55 21.47
CA THR A 6 4.63 14.43 21.12
C THR A 6 4.44 15.76 21.84
N PRO A 7 5.52 16.54 22.05
CA PRO A 7 5.41 17.88 22.63
C PRO A 7 4.48 18.84 21.87
N LYS A 8 4.11 18.50 20.63
CA LYS A 8 3.20 19.27 19.77
C LYS A 8 1.76 18.70 19.76
N GLY A 9 1.49 17.63 20.50
CA GLY A 9 0.20 16.94 20.59
C GLY A 9 0.28 15.45 20.22
N LEU A 10 -0.89 14.84 20.06
CA LEU A 10 -1.04 13.42 19.70
C LEU A 10 -1.00 13.24 18.18
N ILE A 11 -0.15 12.31 17.72
CA ILE A 11 -0.04 11.91 16.31
C ILE A 11 -0.57 10.49 16.16
N LEU A 12 -1.50 10.28 15.23
CA LEU A 12 -1.92 8.95 14.80
C LEU A 12 -0.98 8.44 13.71
N HIS A 13 -0.41 7.26 13.89
CA HIS A 13 0.46 6.63 12.92
C HIS A 13 0.24 5.11 12.80
N GLN A 14 0.80 4.52 11.75
CA GLN A 14 0.70 3.09 11.42
C GLN A 14 2.03 2.50 10.93
N ALA A 15 3.17 3.03 11.40
CA ALA A 15 4.49 2.65 10.89
C ALA A 15 4.78 1.14 11.05
N LYS A 16 4.41 0.56 12.20
CA LYS A 16 4.53 -0.88 12.44
C LYS A 16 3.71 -1.69 11.44
N TYR A 17 2.45 -1.31 11.25
CA TYR A 17 1.56 -1.99 10.32
C TYR A 17 2.06 -1.92 8.87
N ALA A 18 2.56 -0.76 8.42
CA ALA A 18 3.18 -0.62 7.11
C ALA A 18 4.35 -1.60 6.92
N THR A 19 5.21 -1.72 7.94
CA THR A 19 6.37 -2.62 7.92
C THR A 19 5.94 -4.09 7.88
N GLU A 20 4.90 -4.45 8.64
CA GLU A 20 4.34 -5.81 8.66
C GLU A 20 3.73 -6.20 7.31
N ILE A 21 3.04 -5.27 6.62
CA ILE A 21 2.55 -5.50 5.25
C ILE A 21 3.72 -5.81 4.32
N PHE A 22 4.72 -4.94 4.27
CA PHE A 22 5.86 -5.15 3.36
C PHE A 22 6.62 -6.41 3.67
N ARG A 23 6.76 -6.80 4.94
CA ARG A 23 7.35 -8.09 5.31
C ARG A 23 6.49 -9.26 4.84
N LYS A 24 5.17 -9.20 5.04
CA LYS A 24 4.23 -10.29 4.70
C LYS A 24 4.25 -10.61 3.20
N PHE A 25 4.39 -9.59 2.36
CA PHE A 25 4.39 -9.73 0.90
C PHE A 25 5.79 -9.65 0.28
N GLU A 26 6.84 -9.78 1.10
CA GLU A 26 8.24 -9.83 0.65
C GLU A 26 8.70 -8.58 -0.15
N MET A 27 8.21 -7.40 0.25
CA MET A 27 8.46 -6.10 -0.40
C MET A 27 9.38 -5.17 0.41
N LEU A 28 10.11 -5.69 1.40
CA LEU A 28 11.00 -4.86 2.25
C LEU A 28 12.17 -4.25 1.47
N ASP A 29 12.64 -4.93 0.43
CA ASP A 29 13.76 -4.51 -0.41
C ASP A 29 13.31 -3.73 -1.65
N CYS A 30 12.02 -3.37 -1.74
CA CYS A 30 11.50 -2.58 -2.84
C CYS A 30 12.09 -1.15 -2.82
N ASN A 31 12.38 -0.63 -4.02
CA ASN A 31 12.83 0.74 -4.18
C ASN A 31 11.78 1.74 -3.69
N SER A 32 12.23 2.81 -3.04
CA SER A 32 11.36 3.93 -2.70
C SER A 32 10.86 4.62 -3.96
N SER A 33 9.56 4.91 -4.03
CA SER A 33 8.97 5.72 -5.09
C SER A 33 8.35 6.98 -4.49
N VAL A 34 8.69 8.13 -5.10
CA VAL A 34 8.06 9.42 -4.78
C VAL A 34 6.68 9.53 -5.40
N THR A 35 6.43 8.77 -6.48
CA THR A 35 5.16 8.77 -7.21
C THR A 35 4.45 7.44 -6.96
N PRO A 36 3.37 7.42 -6.16
CA PRO A 36 2.68 6.17 -5.79
C PRO A 36 2.07 5.41 -6.98
N ALA A 37 1.60 6.13 -8.00
CA ALA A 37 1.11 5.55 -9.25
C ALA A 37 1.20 6.58 -10.38
N ASP A 38 1.42 6.11 -11.61
CA ASP A 38 1.27 6.93 -12.81
C ASP A 38 -0.21 7.12 -13.13
N THR A 39 -0.66 8.37 -13.18
CA THR A 39 -2.03 8.75 -13.55
C THR A 39 -2.43 8.37 -14.98
N ARG A 40 -1.46 8.12 -15.86
CA ARG A 40 -1.68 7.74 -17.26
C ARG A 40 -1.56 6.24 -17.50
N LEU A 41 -1.31 5.47 -16.45
CA LEU A 41 -1.27 4.02 -16.55
C LEU A 41 -2.59 3.51 -17.12
N LYS A 42 -2.51 2.55 -18.04
CA LYS A 42 -3.65 1.78 -18.52
C LYS A 42 -3.43 0.34 -18.10
N LEU A 43 -4.40 -0.25 -17.39
CA LEU A 43 -4.38 -1.66 -17.06
C LEU A 43 -4.77 -2.44 -18.32
N GLU A 44 -3.87 -3.32 -18.75
CA GLU A 44 -4.08 -4.23 -19.88
C GLU A 44 -3.90 -5.67 -19.39
N VAL A 45 -4.65 -6.59 -19.97
CA VAL A 45 -4.50 -8.01 -19.68
C VAL A 45 -3.30 -8.52 -20.45
N ASP A 46 -2.29 -9.01 -19.74
CA ASP A 46 -1.14 -9.67 -20.34
C ASP A 46 -1.37 -11.19 -20.34
N GLU A 47 -1.72 -11.73 -21.51
CA GLU A 47 -1.96 -13.17 -21.72
C GLU A 47 -0.69 -14.02 -21.57
N THR A 48 0.49 -13.40 -21.59
CA THR A 48 1.78 -14.07 -21.42
C THR A 48 2.30 -14.05 -19.98
N SER A 49 1.65 -13.27 -19.10
CA SER A 49 2.06 -13.14 -17.71
C SER A 49 1.63 -14.35 -16.86
N ASP A 50 2.46 -14.66 -15.86
CA ASP A 50 2.09 -15.66 -14.87
C ASP A 50 0.85 -15.23 -14.09
N THR A 51 -0.06 -16.19 -13.88
CA THR A 51 -1.26 -15.94 -13.07
C THR A 51 -0.88 -15.63 -11.63
N VAL A 52 -1.25 -14.45 -11.15
CA VAL A 52 -1.09 -14.05 -9.76
C VAL A 52 -2.14 -14.74 -8.89
N ASP A 53 -1.76 -15.19 -7.68
CA ASP A 53 -2.72 -15.67 -6.69
C ASP A 53 -3.70 -14.53 -6.31
N SER A 54 -4.94 -14.68 -6.77
CA SER A 54 -6.02 -13.71 -6.55
C SER A 54 -6.31 -13.45 -5.07
N THR A 55 -6.10 -14.44 -4.19
CA THR A 55 -6.28 -14.30 -2.75
C THR A 55 -5.17 -13.44 -2.17
N MET A 56 -3.91 -13.71 -2.52
CA MET A 56 -2.78 -12.88 -2.09
C MET A 56 -2.94 -11.43 -2.57
N PHE A 57 -3.30 -11.23 -3.83
CA PHE A 57 -3.52 -9.89 -4.37
C PHE A 57 -4.63 -9.14 -3.63
N ARG A 58 -5.80 -9.76 -3.41
CA ARG A 58 -6.91 -9.14 -2.66
C ARG A 58 -6.55 -8.85 -1.21
N GLN A 59 -5.74 -9.70 -0.57
CA GLN A 59 -5.23 -9.44 0.78
C GLN A 59 -4.29 -8.25 0.82
N LEU A 60 -3.40 -8.09 -0.18
CA LEU A 60 -2.51 -6.94 -0.30
C LEU A 60 -3.31 -5.64 -0.46
N ILE A 61 -4.25 -5.59 -1.42
CA ILE A 61 -5.11 -4.43 -1.64
C ILE A 61 -5.90 -4.06 -0.38
N SER A 62 -6.44 -5.05 0.32
CA SER A 62 -7.18 -4.82 1.57
C SER A 62 -6.29 -4.24 2.68
N SER A 63 -5.04 -4.70 2.77
CA SER A 63 -4.08 -4.21 3.76
C SER A 63 -3.64 -2.77 3.45
N LEU A 64 -3.35 -2.47 2.19
CA LEU A 64 -2.98 -1.12 1.74
C LEU A 64 -4.13 -0.12 1.89
N ARG A 65 -5.38 -0.56 1.72
CA ARG A 65 -6.56 0.28 1.96
C ARG A 65 -6.68 0.73 3.43
N TYR A 66 -6.28 -0.11 4.38
CA TYR A 66 -6.22 0.31 5.78
C TYR A 66 -5.12 1.36 6.01
N LEU A 67 -3.98 1.22 5.31
CA LEU A 67 -2.88 2.18 5.39
C LEU A 67 -3.26 3.57 4.86
N CYS A 68 -4.12 3.64 3.83
CA CYS A 68 -4.63 4.88 3.24
C CYS A 68 -5.27 5.83 4.28
N GLN A 69 -5.81 5.29 5.38
CA GLN A 69 -6.41 6.09 6.46
C GLN A 69 -5.42 7.04 7.14
N THR A 70 -4.13 6.68 7.17
CA THR A 70 -3.06 7.53 7.73
C THR A 70 -2.08 8.03 6.68
N ARG A 71 -2.16 7.51 5.46
CA ARG A 71 -1.33 7.85 4.29
C ARG A 71 -2.23 8.12 3.08
N PRO A 72 -2.93 9.27 3.02
CA PRO A 72 -3.87 9.56 1.95
C PRO A 72 -3.17 9.68 0.58
N ASP A 73 -1.87 9.92 0.54
CA ASP A 73 -1.04 10.05 -0.65
C ASP A 73 -1.07 8.82 -1.57
N ILE A 74 -1.27 7.62 -1.03
CA ILE A 74 -1.35 6.39 -1.83
C ILE A 74 -2.78 6.01 -2.23
N SER A 75 -3.80 6.76 -1.80
CA SER A 75 -5.22 6.37 -1.98
C SER A 75 -5.63 6.25 -3.44
N TYR A 76 -5.08 7.12 -4.31
CA TYR A 76 -5.32 7.05 -5.75
C TYR A 76 -4.83 5.72 -6.34
N ALA A 77 -3.60 5.31 -6.00
CA ALA A 77 -3.00 4.08 -6.50
C ALA A 77 -3.84 2.85 -6.12
N ILE A 78 -4.31 2.80 -4.87
CA ILE A 78 -5.14 1.69 -4.37
C ILE A 78 -6.54 1.71 -4.96
N GLY A 79 -7.12 2.90 -5.16
CA GLY A 79 -8.45 3.04 -5.76
C GLY A 79 -8.48 2.69 -7.25
N TYR A 80 -7.38 2.91 -7.98
CA TYR A 80 -7.29 2.62 -9.41
C TYR A 80 -7.26 1.12 -9.74
N VAL A 81 -6.71 0.30 -8.84
CA VAL A 81 -6.59 -1.16 -9.01
C VAL A 81 -7.76 -1.96 -8.44
N ASN A 82 -8.74 -1.29 -7.81
CA ASN A 82 -9.89 -1.92 -7.16
C ASN A 82 -11.08 -2.11 -8.11
#